data_AF-A0A2P4XWK7-F1
#
_entry.id   AF-A0A2P4XWK7-F1
#
_cell.length_a   1.000
_cell.length_b   1.000
_cell.length_c   1.000
_cell.angle_alpha   90.00
_cell.angle_beta   90.00
_cell.angle_gamma   90.00
#
_symmetry.space_group_name_H-M   'P 1'
#
loop_
_entity.id
_entity.type
_entity.pdbx_description
1 polymer ?
#
loop_
_entity_poly.entity_id
_entity_poly.type
_entity_poly.pdbx_seq_one_letter_code
_entity_poly.pdbx_strand_id
1 'polypeptide(L)'
;MSSGAAEAVVSTLHQVQQLTAAMARLDEKVSAGRPPSQSSQLQRELDEAKREALDAERRARDAERRLHESALRTTAPDLNSPGQRQAEADAKLEAERAAWTAQAQQGLEDVERKLTALEIVREEERVTARNIQEFQAGQIRDLRASSA
;
A
#
# COMPACT_ATOMS: atom_id res chain seq x y z
N MET A 1 8.34 2.91 -23.51
CA MET A 1 8.70 3.63 -24.75
C MET A 1 8.40 5.12 -24.59
N SER A 2 9.30 5.87 -23.95
CA SER A 2 9.15 7.31 -23.60
C SER A 2 10.23 8.19 -24.27
N SER A 3 10.78 7.76 -25.40
CA SER A 3 11.88 8.49 -26.08
C SER A 3 11.38 9.70 -26.86
N GLY A 4 10.31 9.54 -27.65
CA GLY A 4 9.86 10.58 -28.57
C GLY A 4 9.34 11.87 -27.92
N ALA A 5 8.74 11.79 -26.73
CA ALA A 5 8.26 12.98 -26.02
C ALA A 5 9.40 13.78 -25.36
N ALA A 6 10.44 13.10 -24.88
CA ALA A 6 11.64 13.74 -24.34
C ALA A 6 12.45 14.42 -25.47
N GLU A 7 12.61 13.74 -26.61
CA GLU A 7 13.23 14.30 -27.81
C GLU A 7 12.47 15.54 -28.33
N ALA A 8 11.14 15.53 -28.27
CA ALA A 8 10.32 16.68 -28.65
C ALA A 8 10.52 17.90 -27.71
N VAL A 9 10.66 17.67 -26.40
CA VAL A 9 10.98 18.75 -25.43
C VAL A 9 12.36 19.33 -25.70
N VAL A 10 13.37 18.49 -25.91
CA VAL A 10 14.74 18.94 -26.20
C VAL A 10 14.80 19.72 -27.52
N SER A 11 14.11 19.23 -28.56
CA SER A 11 14.04 19.90 -29.87
C SER A 11 13.34 21.26 -29.80
N THR A 12 12.19 21.34 -29.12
CA THR A 12 11.45 22.61 -28.95
C THR A 12 12.22 23.61 -28.09
N LEU A 13 12.90 23.17 -27.04
CA LEU A 13 13.76 24.02 -26.23
C LEU A 13 14.93 24.60 -27.04
N HIS A 14 15.57 23.77 -27.87
CA HIS A 14 16.63 24.24 -28.76
C HIS A 14 16.10 25.29 -29.75
N GLN A 15 14.89 25.10 -30.29
CA GLN A 15 14.25 26.07 -31.18
C GLN A 15 13.96 27.41 -30.47
N VAL A 16 13.48 27.38 -29.23
CA VAL A 16 13.28 28.59 -28.40
C VAL A 16 14.60 29.34 -28.19
N GLN A 17 15.70 28.63 -27.92
CA GLN A 17 17.02 29.25 -27.77
C GLN A 17 17.50 29.92 -29.06
N GLN A 18 17.32 29.28 -30.21
CA GLN A 18 17.68 29.85 -31.51
C GLN A 18 16.86 31.11 -31.84
N LEU A 19 15.55 31.08 -31.61
CA LEU A 19 14.66 32.23 -31.82
C LEU A 19 15.03 33.40 -30.90
N THR A 20 15.37 33.11 -29.64
CA THR A 20 15.80 34.12 -28.67
C THR A 20 17.10 34.81 -29.11
N ALA A 21 18.07 34.04 -29.61
CA ALA A 21 19.32 34.60 -30.15
C ALA A 21 19.09 35.41 -31.45
N ALA A 22 18.16 35.00 -32.31
CA ALA A 22 17.78 35.74 -33.51
C ALA A 22 17.09 37.07 -33.17
N MET A 23 16.20 37.07 -32.17
CA MET A 23 15.54 38.28 -31.66
C MET A 23 16.54 39.28 -31.11
N ALA A 24 17.53 38.85 -30.32
CA ALA A 24 18.57 39.74 -29.78
C ALA A 24 19.36 40.45 -30.91
N ARG A 25 19.65 39.73 -32.00
CA ARG A 25 20.34 40.30 -33.18
C ARG A 25 19.45 41.25 -33.99
N LEU A 26 18.14 41.01 -34.04
CA LEU A 26 17.19 41.91 -34.70
C LEU A 26 17.01 43.19 -33.89
N ASP A 27 16.91 43.08 -32.57
CA ASP A 27 16.78 44.20 -31.62
C ASP A 27 18.01 45.14 -31.68
N GLU A 28 19.21 44.58 -31.75
CA GLU A 28 20.45 45.33 -31.96
C GLU A 28 20.44 46.09 -33.31
N LYS A 29 19.98 45.46 -34.39
CA LYS A 29 19.88 46.07 -35.73
C LYS A 29 18.82 47.18 -35.81
N VAL A 30 17.72 47.03 -35.08
CA VAL A 30 16.68 48.07 -34.93
C VAL A 30 17.24 49.26 -34.15
N SER A 31 18.01 49.00 -33.09
CA SER A 31 18.65 50.03 -32.26
C SER A 31 19.77 50.79 -32.97
N ALA A 32 20.43 50.18 -33.96
CA ALA A 32 21.54 50.80 -34.71
C ALA A 32 21.15 51.94 -35.69
N GLY A 33 19.89 52.40 -35.68
CA GLY A 33 19.50 53.65 -36.36
C GLY A 33 19.48 53.59 -37.89
N ARG A 34 18.89 52.54 -38.48
CA ARG A 34 18.69 52.40 -39.94
C ARG A 34 17.61 53.34 -40.50
N PRO A 35 17.55 53.55 -41.84
CA PRO A 35 16.55 54.42 -42.47
C PRO A 35 15.11 53.96 -42.13
N PRO A 36 14.15 54.90 -42.02
CA PRO A 36 12.83 54.66 -41.41
C PRO A 36 12.00 53.57 -42.11
N SER A 37 12.18 53.39 -43.42
CA SER A 37 11.56 52.30 -44.18
C SER A 37 12.07 50.92 -43.74
N GLN A 38 13.37 50.76 -43.51
CA GLN A 38 13.97 49.52 -43.03
C GLN A 38 13.71 49.27 -41.55
N SER A 39 13.68 50.32 -40.72
CA SER A 39 13.38 50.20 -39.29
C SER A 39 11.95 49.70 -39.03
N SER A 40 10.97 50.13 -39.83
CA SER A 40 9.58 49.63 -39.73
C SER A 40 9.40 48.18 -40.16
N GLN A 41 10.28 47.69 -41.04
CA GLN A 41 10.29 46.30 -41.50
C GLN A 41 10.98 45.40 -40.47
N LEU A 42 12.14 45.81 -39.96
CA LEU A 42 12.86 45.11 -38.88
C LEU A 42 12.04 45.03 -37.58
N GLN A 43 11.27 46.08 -37.27
CA GLN A 43 10.36 46.06 -36.12
C GLN A 43 9.25 45.01 -36.28
N ARG A 44 8.67 44.89 -37.48
CA ARG A 44 7.67 43.83 -37.77
C ARG A 44 8.26 42.44 -37.65
N GLU A 45 9.46 42.23 -38.19
CA GLU A 45 10.18 40.94 -38.08
C GLU A 45 10.51 40.60 -36.62
N LEU A 46 10.88 41.60 -35.81
CA LEU A 46 11.11 41.43 -34.37
C LEU A 46 9.82 41.07 -33.62
N ASP A 47 8.70 41.71 -33.95
CA ASP A 47 7.40 41.43 -33.33
C ASP A 47 6.85 40.06 -33.75
N GLU A 48 7.12 39.63 -34.98
CA GLU A 48 6.81 38.28 -35.46
C GLU A 48 7.67 37.22 -34.75
N ALA A 49 8.98 37.44 -34.64
CA ALA A 49 9.90 36.55 -33.93
C ALA A 49 9.54 36.41 -32.44
N LYS A 50 9.09 37.51 -31.79
CA LYS A 50 8.58 37.49 -30.40
C LYS A 50 7.37 36.59 -30.25
N ARG A 51 6.42 36.65 -31.20
CA ARG A 51 5.23 35.80 -31.19
C ARG A 51 5.59 34.34 -31.38
N GLU A 52 6.47 34.06 -32.34
CA GLU A 52 6.92 32.70 -32.63
C GLU A 52 7.67 32.06 -31.44
N ALA A 53 8.50 32.84 -30.73
CA ALA A 53 9.18 32.39 -29.53
C ALA A 53 8.20 32.00 -28.41
N LEU A 54 7.16 32.82 -28.18
CA LEU A 54 6.12 32.52 -27.18
C LEU A 54 5.32 31.26 -27.54
N ASP A 55 5.06 31.02 -28.82
CA ASP A 55 4.35 29.82 -29.28
C ASP A 55 5.23 28.56 -29.20
N ALA A 56 6.54 28.68 -29.42
CA ALA A 56 7.48 27.60 -29.20
C ALA A 56 7.63 27.26 -27.70
N GLU A 57 7.64 28.26 -26.82
CA GLU A 57 7.68 28.06 -25.36
C GLU A 57 6.41 27.38 -24.84
N ARG A 58 5.24 27.80 -25.32
CA ARG A 58 3.96 27.12 -25.02
C ARG A 58 4.00 25.64 -25.40
N ARG A 59 4.49 25.33 -26.61
CA ARG A 59 4.65 23.95 -27.10
C ARG A 59 5.60 23.13 -26.22
N ALA A 60 6.70 23.71 -25.76
CA ALA A 60 7.63 23.04 -24.85
C ALA A 60 6.97 22.71 -23.51
N ARG A 61 6.25 23.66 -22.90
CA ARG A 61 5.52 23.44 -21.64
C ARG A 61 4.44 22.37 -21.75
N ASP A 62 3.73 22.33 -22.87
CA ASP A 62 2.71 21.29 -23.11
C ASP A 62 3.34 19.90 -23.25
N ALA A 63 4.50 19.81 -23.91
CA ALA A 63 5.25 18.57 -24.04
C ALA A 63 5.81 18.09 -22.68
N GLU A 64 6.33 19.00 -21.85
CA GLU A 64 6.74 18.70 -20.47
C GLU A 64 5.58 18.21 -19.60
N ARG A 65 4.41 18.84 -19.70
CA ARG A 65 3.21 18.40 -18.98
C ARG A 65 2.82 16.98 -19.35
N ARG A 66 2.86 16.63 -20.64
CA ARG A 66 2.59 15.27 -21.12
C ARG A 66 3.61 14.26 -20.61
N LEU A 67 4.88 14.63 -20.53
CA LEU A 67 5.91 13.79 -19.91
C LEU A 67 5.62 13.56 -18.43
N HIS A 68 5.29 14.61 -17.69
CA HIS A 68 4.99 14.51 -16.26
C HIS A 68 3.75 13.63 -16.01
N GLU A 69 2.68 13.81 -16.79
CA GLU A 69 1.48 12.99 -16.72
C GLU A 69 1.77 11.51 -17.05
N SER A 70 2.60 11.25 -18.07
CA SER A 70 3.02 9.89 -18.41
C SER A 70 3.85 9.24 -17.30
N ALA A 71 4.74 10.02 -16.66
CA ALA A 71 5.57 9.55 -15.55
C ALA A 71 4.70 9.19 -14.34
N LEU A 72 3.73 10.04 -13.98
CA LEU A 72 2.77 9.78 -12.91
C LEU A 72 1.94 8.52 -13.17
N ARG A 73 1.55 8.26 -14.43
CA ARG A 73 0.85 7.03 -14.80
C ARG A 73 1.71 5.77 -14.65
N THR A 74 3.02 5.90 -14.75
CA THR A 74 3.97 4.78 -14.54
C THR A 74 4.43 4.60 -13.11
N THR A 75 4.38 5.66 -12.29
CA THR A 75 4.78 5.63 -10.87
C THR A 75 3.61 5.50 -9.91
N ALA A 76 2.36 5.55 -10.38
CA ALA A 76 1.22 5.16 -9.59
C ALA A 76 1.45 3.71 -9.10
N PRO A 77 1.57 3.47 -7.78
CA PRO A 77 1.60 2.11 -7.27
C PRO A 77 0.31 1.46 -7.71
N ASP A 78 0.41 0.41 -8.53
CA ASP A 78 -0.72 -0.38 -8.93
C ASP A 78 -1.22 -1.09 -7.67
N LEU A 79 -2.17 -0.44 -6.98
CA LEU A 79 -2.87 -0.93 -5.79
C LEU A 79 -3.62 -2.25 -6.06
N ASN A 80 -3.53 -2.78 -7.29
CA ASN A 80 -4.14 -4.02 -7.74
C ASN A 80 -3.12 -4.98 -8.40
N SER A 81 -1.83 -4.79 -8.11
CA SER A 81 -0.76 -5.67 -8.57
C SER A 81 -1.08 -7.13 -8.22
N PRO A 82 -0.94 -8.08 -9.16
CA PRO A 82 -1.26 -9.49 -8.88
C PRO A 82 -0.47 -10.07 -7.69
N GLY A 83 0.75 -9.60 -7.45
CA GLY A 83 1.54 -10.02 -6.28
C GLY A 83 0.96 -9.56 -4.93
N GLN A 84 0.29 -8.41 -4.87
CA GLN A 84 -0.30 -7.90 -3.65
C GLN A 84 -1.59 -8.66 -3.29
N ARG A 85 -2.43 -8.96 -4.28
CA ARG A 85 -3.59 -9.83 -4.11
C ARG A 85 -3.21 -11.26 -3.70
N GLN A 86 -2.10 -11.77 -4.22
CA GLN A 86 -1.57 -13.07 -3.83
C GLN A 86 -1.14 -13.07 -2.35
N ALA A 87 -0.38 -12.05 -1.92
CA ALA A 87 0.04 -11.91 -0.54
C ALA A 87 -1.13 -11.77 0.44
N GLU A 88 -2.18 -11.03 0.07
CA GLU A 88 -3.41 -10.93 0.86
C GLU A 88 -4.18 -12.25 0.94
N ALA A 89 -4.25 -12.99 -0.17
CA ALA A 89 -4.88 -14.32 -0.19
C ALA A 89 -4.11 -15.32 0.67
N ASP A 90 -2.78 -15.30 0.61
CA ASP A 90 -1.91 -16.17 1.40
C ASP A 90 -2.01 -15.82 2.89
N ALA A 91 -1.99 -14.53 3.24
CA ALA A 91 -2.17 -14.07 4.62
C ALA A 91 -3.55 -14.47 5.18
N LYS A 92 -4.60 -14.39 4.36
CA LYS A 92 -5.95 -14.82 4.75
C LYS A 92 -6.00 -16.33 5.00
N LEU A 93 -5.41 -17.13 4.12
CA LEU A 93 -5.34 -18.58 4.27
C LEU A 93 -4.55 -18.97 5.53
N GLU A 94 -3.45 -18.29 5.81
CA GLU A 94 -2.64 -18.51 7.01
C GLU A 94 -3.42 -18.15 8.28
N ALA A 95 -4.14 -17.02 8.28
CA ALA A 95 -4.99 -16.62 9.40
C ALA A 95 -6.11 -17.64 9.66
N GLU A 96 -6.74 -18.18 8.61
CA GLU A 96 -7.78 -19.20 8.75
C GLU A 96 -7.22 -20.51 9.31
N ARG A 97 -6.03 -20.92 8.86
CA ARG A 97 -5.33 -22.08 9.43
C ARG A 97 -4.99 -21.87 10.90
N ALA A 98 -4.46 -20.69 11.25
CA ALA A 98 -4.12 -20.35 12.62
C ALA A 98 -5.37 -20.36 13.52
N ALA A 99 -6.49 -19.81 13.05
CA ALA A 99 -7.75 -19.84 13.77
C ALA A 99 -8.26 -21.28 13.99
N TRP A 100 -8.18 -22.14 12.97
CA TRP A 100 -8.54 -23.56 13.10
C TRP A 100 -7.66 -24.29 14.12
N THR A 101 -6.34 -24.06 14.09
CA THR A 101 -5.42 -24.68 15.06
C THR A 101 -5.66 -24.19 16.47
N ALA A 102 -5.93 -22.89 16.66
CA ALA A 102 -6.25 -22.32 17.97
C ALA A 102 -7.57 -22.91 18.52
N GLN A 103 -8.57 -23.05 17.66
CA GLN A 103 -9.84 -23.68 18.03
C GLN A 103 -9.65 -25.15 18.44
N ALA A 104 -8.84 -25.90 17.70
CA ALA A 104 -8.55 -27.29 18.04
C ALA A 104 -7.80 -27.41 19.37
N GLN A 105 -6.82 -26.55 19.63
CA GLN A 105 -6.08 -26.49 20.90
C GLN A 105 -7.02 -26.18 22.07
N GLN A 106 -7.86 -25.16 21.94
CA GLN A 106 -8.84 -24.81 22.96
C GLN A 106 -9.81 -25.98 23.25
N GLY A 107 -10.25 -26.68 22.20
CA GLY A 107 -11.12 -27.86 22.36
C GLY A 107 -10.45 -28.99 23.15
N LEU A 108 -9.14 -29.20 22.96
CA LEU A 108 -8.37 -30.18 23.73
C LEU A 108 -8.25 -29.75 25.20
N GLU A 109 -7.91 -28.49 25.46
CA GLU A 109 -7.83 -27.96 26.83
C GLU A 109 -9.16 -28.07 27.59
N ASP A 110 -10.28 -27.83 26.91
CA ASP A 110 -11.61 -27.97 27.52
C ASP A 110 -11.94 -29.44 27.83
N VAL A 111 -11.51 -30.38 26.99
CA VAL A 111 -11.67 -31.82 27.27
C VAL A 111 -10.80 -32.24 28.44
N GLU A 112 -9.54 -31.80 28.50
CA GLU A 112 -8.64 -32.08 29.63
C GLU A 112 -9.22 -31.56 30.95
N ARG A 113 -9.72 -30.32 30.96
CA ARG A 113 -10.37 -29.73 32.15
C ARG A 113 -11.57 -30.56 32.60
N LYS A 114 -12.41 -31.01 31.67
CA LYS A 114 -13.57 -31.86 31.98
C LYS A 114 -13.15 -33.22 32.52
N LEU A 115 -12.10 -33.82 31.97
CA LEU A 115 -11.55 -35.10 32.47
C LEU A 115 -11.05 -34.97 33.90
N THR A 116 -10.28 -33.92 34.21
CA THR A 116 -9.83 -33.66 35.58
C THR A 116 -10.99 -33.45 36.55
N ALA A 117 -12.01 -32.69 36.14
CA ALA A 117 -13.20 -32.50 36.99
C ALA A 117 -13.95 -33.81 37.25
N LEU A 118 -14.10 -34.66 36.25
CA LEU A 118 -14.72 -35.99 36.41
C LEU A 118 -13.89 -36.91 37.29
N GLU A 119 -12.57 -36.84 37.22
CA GLU A 119 -11.69 -37.65 38.07
C GLU A 119 -11.82 -37.26 39.55
N ILE A 120 -11.93 -35.96 39.84
CA ILE A 120 -12.21 -35.46 41.20
C ILE A 120 -13.54 -36.00 41.70
N VAL A 121 -14.63 -35.83 40.93
CA VAL A 121 -15.97 -36.32 41.33
C VAL A 121 -15.95 -37.83 41.56
N ARG A 122 -15.27 -38.58 40.70
CA ARG A 122 -15.13 -40.03 40.85
C ARG A 122 -14.41 -40.39 42.15
N GLU A 123 -13.36 -39.67 42.52
CA GLU A 123 -12.65 -39.94 43.78
C GLU A 123 -13.50 -39.56 44.99
N GLU A 124 -14.24 -38.45 44.93
CA GLU A 124 -15.21 -38.07 45.97
C GLU A 124 -16.28 -39.15 46.18
N GLU A 125 -16.80 -39.75 45.11
CA GLU A 125 -17.73 -40.88 45.19
C GLU A 125 -17.08 -42.11 45.85
N ARG A 126 -15.83 -42.43 45.50
CA ARG A 126 -15.10 -43.56 46.12
C ARG A 126 -14.88 -43.35 47.61
N VAL A 127 -14.47 -42.15 48.00
CA VAL A 127 -14.29 -41.78 49.41
C VAL A 127 -15.62 -41.86 50.15
N THR A 128 -16.70 -41.35 49.56
CA THR A 128 -18.04 -41.42 50.15
C THR A 128 -18.50 -42.86 50.34
N ALA A 129 -18.33 -43.72 49.34
CA ALA A 129 -18.67 -45.13 49.43
C ALA A 129 -17.87 -45.85 50.54
N ARG A 130 -16.58 -45.56 50.65
CA ARG A 130 -15.72 -46.10 51.71
C ARG A 130 -16.19 -45.66 53.10
N ASN A 131 -16.48 -44.37 53.28
CA ASN A 131 -16.95 -43.83 54.56
C ASN A 131 -18.27 -44.49 55.00
N ILE A 132 -19.19 -44.72 54.07
CA ILE A 132 -20.45 -45.44 54.34
C ILE A 132 -20.18 -46.88 54.78
N GLN A 133 -19.27 -47.60 54.12
CA GLN A 133 -18.91 -48.97 54.50
C GLN A 133 -18.29 -49.02 55.90
N GLU A 134 -17.36 -48.12 56.20
CA GLU A 134 -16.72 -48.04 57.52
C GLU A 134 -17.74 -47.73 58.63
N PHE A 135 -18.67 -46.81 58.37
CA PHE A 135 -19.77 -46.51 59.29
C PHE A 135 -20.66 -47.73 59.55
N GLN A 136 -21.09 -48.44 58.50
CA GLN A 136 -21.91 -49.65 58.63
C GLN A 136 -21.18 -50.75 59.40
N ALA A 137 -19.89 -50.96 59.12
CA ALA A 137 -19.08 -51.95 59.84
C ALA A 137 -18.93 -51.61 61.34
N GLY A 138 -18.80 -50.32 61.67
CA GLY A 138 -18.81 -49.83 63.05
C GLY A 138 -20.12 -50.16 63.78
N GLN A 139 -21.26 -49.81 63.17
CA GLN A 139 -22.59 -50.11 63.76
C GLN A 139 -22.78 -51.60 64.04
N ILE A 140 -22.37 -52.49 63.12
CA ILE A 140 -22.47 -53.95 63.32
C ILE A 140 -21.60 -54.40 64.50
N ARG A 141 -20.39 -53.82 64.66
CA ARG A 141 -19.50 -54.14 65.77
C ARG A 141 -20.10 -53.75 67.11
N ASP A 142 -20.63 -52.53 67.21
CA ASP A 142 -21.20 -52.00 68.45
C ASP A 142 -22.46 -52.78 68.88
N LEU A 143 -23.30 -53.15 67.91
CA LEU A 143 -24.46 -54.02 68.16
C LEU A 143 -24.02 -55.38 68.72
N ARG A 144 -23.01 -56.02 68.13
CA ARG A 144 -22.47 -57.30 68.62
C ARG A 144 -21.93 -57.18 70.03
N ALA A 145 -21.18 -56.12 70.32
CA ALA A 145 -20.61 -55.87 71.64
C ALA A 145 -21.68 -55.61 72.72
N SER A 146 -22.82 -55.01 72.35
CA SER A 146 -23.93 -54.74 73.27
C SER A 146 -24.86 -55.93 73.49
N SER A 147 -24.79 -56.96 72.64
CA SER A 147 -25.62 -58.17 72.70
C SER A 147 -24.97 -59.40 73.37
N ALA A 148 -23.72 -59.26 73.85
CA ALA A 148 -22.95 -60.27 74.56
C ALA A 148 -22.91 -59.97 76.07
#